data_AF-A0A2G9YTB8-F1
#
_entry.id   AF-A0A2G9YTB8-F1
#
_cell.length_a   1.000
_cell.length_b   1.000
_cell.length_c   1.000
_cell.angle_alpha   90.00
_cell.angle_beta   90.00
_cell.angle_gamma   90.00
#
_symmetry.space_group_name_H-M   'P 1'
#
loop_
_entity.id
_entity.type
_entity.pdbx_description
1 polymer ?
#
loop_
_entity_poly.entity_id
_entity_poly.type
_entity_poly.pdbx_seq_one_letter_code
_entity_poly.pdbx_strand_id
1 'polypeptide(L)' 'LGKCPKGITTQDPNLRKNLNVEEAAQKVASYIKNCAEEIKMIAGACGENDIHRLNKSHLRGLNPDIVEITKVKLI' A
#
# COMPACT_ATOMS: atom_id res chain seq x y z
N LEU A 1 -8.78 16.80 -20.81
CA LEU A 1 -7.79 15.72 -20.60
C LEU A 1 -6.38 16.29 -20.82
N GLY A 2 -5.36 15.82 -20.12
CA GLY A 2 -3.98 16.30 -20.31
C GLY A 2 -3.58 17.59 -19.56
N LYS A 3 -4.35 18.04 -18.58
CA LYS A 3 -4.07 19.25 -17.77
C LYS A 3 -3.52 18.93 -16.39
N CYS A 4 -2.79 17.82 -16.25
CA CYS A 4 -2.21 17.41 -14.97
C CYS A 4 -1.23 18.49 -14.48
N PRO A 5 -1.49 19.17 -13.35
CA PRO A 5 -0.61 20.23 -12.85
C PRO A 5 0.74 19.67 -12.36
N LYS A 6 0.81 18.38 -12.05
CA LYS A 6 2.03 17.68 -11.61
C LYS A 6 2.89 17.15 -12.75
N GLY A 7 2.48 17.30 -14.01
CA GLY A 7 3.28 16.87 -15.16
C GLY A 7 3.25 15.38 -15.48
N ILE A 8 2.49 14.57 -14.74
CA ILE A 8 2.48 13.10 -14.89
C ILE A 8 1.67 12.66 -16.11
N THR A 9 0.40 13.10 -16.20
CA THR A 9 -0.54 12.66 -17.25
C THR A 9 -0.82 13.78 -18.26
N THR A 10 0.23 14.43 -18.77
CA THR A 10 0.16 15.53 -19.74
C THR A 10 1.21 15.40 -20.85
N GLN A 11 0.89 15.93 -22.03
CA GLN A 11 1.82 16.06 -23.15
C GLN A 11 2.32 17.51 -23.33
N ASP A 12 1.75 18.49 -22.61
CA ASP A 12 2.16 19.89 -22.68
C ASP A 12 3.57 20.06 -22.10
N PRO A 13 4.57 20.53 -22.87
CA PRO A 13 5.93 20.73 -22.40
C PRO A 13 6.03 21.62 -21.15
N ASN A 14 5.13 22.61 -21.02
CA ASN A 14 5.11 23.51 -19.86
C ASN A 14 4.61 22.83 -18.59
N LEU A 15 3.80 21.77 -18.71
CA LEU A 15 3.33 21.02 -17.56
C LEU A 15 4.26 19.83 -17.25
N ARG A 16 4.85 19.19 -18.27
CA ARG A 16 5.78 18.06 -18.09
C ARG A 16 7.01 18.44 -17.27
N LYS A 17 7.53 19.66 -17.42
CA LYS A 17 8.66 20.17 -16.63
C LYS A 17 8.41 20.20 -15.11
N ASN A 18 7.15 20.12 -14.67
CA ASN A 18 6.80 20.08 -13.25
C ASN A 18 7.12 18.72 -12.60
N LEU A 19 7.34 17.66 -13.38
CA LEU A 19 7.75 16.36 -12.88
C LEU A 19 9.28 16.27 -12.85
N ASN A 20 9.86 16.29 -11.65
CA ASN A 20 11.25 15.90 -11.44
C ASN A 20 11.33 14.36 -11.37
N VAL A 21 11.83 13.73 -12.45
CA VAL A 21 11.86 12.27 -12.60
C VAL A 21 12.75 11.60 -11.56
N GLU A 22 13.93 12.16 -11.29
CA GLU A 22 14.89 11.58 -10.34
C GLU A 22 14.33 11.59 -8.91
N GLU A 23 13.76 12.72 -8.49
CA GLU A 23 13.13 12.83 -7.17
C GLU A 23 11.89 11.93 -7.04
N ALA A 24 11.05 11.87 -8.09
CA ALA A 24 9.87 11.02 -8.10
C ALA A 24 10.24 9.53 -8.04
N ALA A 25 11.26 9.10 -8.78
CA ALA A 25 11.76 7.73 -8.75
C ALA A 25 12.23 7.35 -7.34
N GLN A 26 13.00 8.22 -6.69
CA GLN A 26 13.48 7.97 -5.32
C GLN A 26 12.34 7.88 -4.30
N LYS A 27 11.29 8.71 -4.46
CA LYS A 27 10.09 8.65 -3.62
C LYS A 27 9.33 7.34 -3.82
N VAL A 28 9.16 6.88 -5.05
CA VAL A 28 8.51 5.59 -5.35
C VAL A 28 9.31 4.43 -4.77
N ALA A 29 10.64 4.42 -4.93
CA ALA A 29 11.50 3.40 -4.34
C ALA A 29 11.39 3.37 -2.81
N SER A 30 11.40 4.54 -2.18
CA SER A 30 11.25 4.69 -0.73
C SER A 30 9.88 4.23 -0.24
N TYR A 31 8.80 4.55 -0.98
CA TYR A 31 7.45 4.07 -0.69
C TYR A 31 7.37 2.55 -0.70
N ILE A 32 7.86 1.90 -1.77
CA ILE A 32 7.87 0.43 -1.88
C ILE A 32 8.65 -0.21 -0.74
N LYS A 33 9.83 0.34 -0.41
CA LYS A 33 10.66 -0.15 0.71
C LYS A 33 9.92 -0.04 2.04
N ASN A 34 9.26 1.09 2.30
CA ASN A 34 8.51 1.29 3.55
C ASN A 34 7.32 0.34 3.64
N CYS A 35 6.56 0.15 2.55
CA CYS A 35 5.48 -0.84 2.52
C CYS A 35 5.98 -2.26 2.79
N ALA A 36 7.15 -2.64 2.24
CA ALA A 36 7.75 -3.95 2.52
C ALA A 36 8.10 -4.11 4.01
N GLU A 37 8.66 -3.08 4.63
CA GLU A 37 8.97 -3.06 6.07
C GLU A 37 7.70 -3.13 6.94
N GLU A 38 6.64 -2.41 6.55
CA GLU A 38 5.33 -2.47 7.23
C GLU A 38 4.72 -3.88 7.17
N ILE A 39 4.72 -4.51 6.01
CA ILE A 39 4.22 -5.89 5.85
C ILE A 39 5.04 -6.87 6.71
N LYS A 40 6.37 -6.69 6.76
CA LYS A 40 7.25 -7.48 7.63
C LYS A 40 6.88 -7.31 9.11
N MET A 41 6.63 -6.08 9.55
CA MET A 41 6.20 -5.81 10.93
C MET A 41 4.84 -6.44 11.25
N ILE A 42 3.89 -6.39 10.32
CA ILE A 42 2.57 -7.05 10.46
C ILE A 42 2.75 -8.58 10.61
N ALA A 43 3.57 -9.21 9.78
CA ALA A 43 3.87 -10.64 9.89
C ALA A 43 4.45 -10.99 11.27
N GLY A 44 5.41 -10.20 11.76
CA GLY A 44 5.97 -10.37 13.10
C GLY A 44 4.94 -10.19 14.21
N ALA A 45 4.06 -9.20 14.11
CA ALA A 45 2.96 -8.98 15.08
C ALA A 45 1.95 -10.12 15.10
N CYS A 46 1.76 -10.82 13.97
CA CYS A 46 0.95 -12.03 13.88
C CYS A 46 1.69 -13.30 14.33
N GLY A 47 2.96 -13.21 14.73
CA GLY A 47 3.77 -14.36 15.14
C GLY A 47 4.36 -15.17 13.98
N GLU A 48 4.36 -14.62 12.76
CA GLU A 48 4.91 -15.28 11.59
C GLU A 48 6.30 -14.76 11.23
N ASN A 49 7.15 -15.67 10.74
CA ASN A 49 8.51 -15.39 10.29
C ASN A 49 8.62 -15.22 8.75
N ASP A 50 7.51 -15.40 8.04
CA ASP A 50 7.41 -15.23 6.59
C ASP A 50 6.02 -14.66 6.26
N ILE A 51 5.99 -13.59 5.45
CA ILE A 51 4.78 -12.89 5.04
C ILE A 51 3.80 -13.80 4.29
N HIS A 52 4.29 -14.84 3.61
CA HIS A 52 3.47 -15.77 2.85
C HIS A 52 2.70 -16.76 3.76
N ARG A 53 3.00 -16.77 5.06
CA ARG A 53 2.26 -17.58 6.06
C ARG A 53 1.04 -16.85 6.62
N LEU A 54 0.91 -15.54 6.33
CA LEU A 54 -0.28 -14.79 6.68
C LEU A 54 -1.52 -15.41 6.04
N ASN A 55 -2.52 -15.70 6.86
CA ASN A 55 -3.75 -16.35 6.44
C ASN A 55 -4.95 -15.81 7.22
N LYS A 56 -6.15 -16.27 6.84
CA LYS A 56 -7.42 -15.81 7.39
C LYS A 56 -7.54 -15.97 8.92
N SER A 57 -6.81 -16.90 9.53
CA SER A 57 -6.81 -17.09 10.99
C SER A 57 -6.15 -15.94 11.76
N HIS A 58 -5.34 -15.10 11.10
CA HIS A 58 -4.74 -13.89 11.69
C HIS A 58 -5.69 -12.69 11.68
N LEU A 59 -6.78 -12.73 10.90
CA LEU A 59 -7.76 -11.65 10.83
C LEU A 59 -8.75 -11.71 12.00
N ARG A 60 -9.26 -10.55 12.41
CA ARG A 60 -10.36 -10.42 13.37
C ARG A 60 -11.43 -9.47 12.83
N GLY A 61 -12.69 -9.85 13.00
CA GLY A 61 -13.83 -9.00 12.74
C GLY A 61 -14.03 -8.03 13.91
N LEU A 62 -14.37 -6.79 13.62
CA LEU A 62 -14.58 -5.76 14.64
C LEU A 62 -16.05 -5.67 15.08
N ASN A 63 -16.97 -6.29 14.35
CA ASN A 63 -18.39 -6.34 14.67
C ASN A 63 -19.05 -7.63 14.13
N PRO A 64 -20.26 -7.98 14.62
CA PRO A 64 -20.96 -9.21 14.21
C PRO A 64 -21.26 -9.29 12.72
N ASP A 65 -21.66 -8.19 12.08
CA ASP A 65 -22.02 -8.17 10.66
C ASP A 65 -20.83 -8.58 9.77
N ILE A 66 -19.64 -8.05 10.06
CA ILE A 66 -18.41 -8.42 9.34
C ILE A 66 -18.04 -9.87 9.61
N VAL A 67 -18.21 -10.36 10.84
CA VAL A 67 -17.99 -11.78 11.18
C VAL A 67 -18.96 -12.67 10.40
N GLU A 68 -20.22 -12.28 10.26
CA GLU A 68 -21.23 -13.03 9.53
C GLU A 68 -20.89 -13.13 8.04
N ILE A 69 -20.47 -12.04 7.41
CA ILE A 69 -20.13 -12.00 5.98
C ILE A 69 -18.82 -12.76 5.72
N THR A 70 -17.79 -12.47 6.51
CA THR A 70 -16.42 -12.91 6.20
C THR A 70 -16.05 -14.23 6.86
N LYS A 71 -16.80 -14.68 7.88
CA LYS A 71 -16.52 -15.87 8.69
C LYS A 71 -15.14 -15.86 9.36
N VAL A 72 -14.59 -14.68 9.67
CA VAL A 72 -13.41 -14.54 10.55
C VAL A 72 -13.86 -14.42 12.00
N LYS A 73 -12.97 -14.69 12.97
CA LYS A 73 -13.32 -14.61 14.40
C LYS A 73 -13.52 -13.16 14.84
N LEU A 74 -14.44 -12.90 15.77
CA LEU A 74 -14.57 -11.59 16.43
C LEU A 74 -13.32 -11.33 17.30
N ILE A 75 -12.96 -10.05 17.47
CA ILE A 75 -11.91 -9.62 18.41
C ILE A 75 -12.22 -10.05 19.85
#